data_AF-A0A7X0XBZ0-F1
#
_entry.id   AF-A0A7X0XBZ0-F1
#
_cell.length_a   1.000
_cell.length_b   1.000
_cell.length_c   1.000
_cell.angle_alpha   90.00
_cell.angle_beta   90.00
_cell.angle_gamma   90.00
#
_symmetry.space_group_name_H-M   'P 1'
#
loop_
_entity.id
_entity.type
_entity.pdbx_description
1 polymer ?
#
loop_
_entity_poly.entity_id
_entity_poly.type
_entity_poly.pdbx_seq_one_letter_code
_entity_poly.pdbx_strand_id
1 'polypeptide(L)' 'MEKKDGVYIRINGEEKFITKPPANGFGQTTVSWANGKPTTAENKETIKLNK' A
#
# COMPACT_ATOMS: atom_id res chain seq x y z
N MET A 1 22.93 10.24 9.65
CA MET A 1 22.82 8.89 9.06
C MET A 1 22.39 9.10 7.62
N GLU A 2 23.22 8.72 6.66
CA GLU A 2 22.87 8.88 5.24
C GLU A 2 21.69 7.96 4.92
N LYS A 3 20.63 8.52 4.33
CA LYS A 3 19.47 7.76 3.91
C LYS A 3 19.89 6.83 2.78
N LYS A 4 19.51 5.55 2.87
CA LYS A 4 19.66 4.61 1.76
C LYS A 4 18.63 4.93 0.68
N ASP A 5 18.95 4.70 -0.58
CA ASP A 5 17.95 4.79 -1.64
C ASP A 5 16.92 3.66 -1.47
N GLY A 6 15.64 4.00 -1.58
CA GLY A 6 14.54 3.03 -1.58
C GLY A 6 13.23 3.57 -0.99
N VAL A 7 12.33 2.65 -0.63
CA VAL A 7 10.97 2.99 -0.18
C VAL A 7 10.93 3.08 1.34
N TYR A 8 10.32 4.15 1.83
CA TYR A 8 10.10 4.40 3.25
C TYR A 8 8.61 4.52 3.53
N ILE A 9 8.21 4.12 4.73
CA ILE A 9 6.89 4.40 5.26
C ILE A 9 6.98 5.35 6.43
N ARG A 10 6.07 6.32 6.50
CA ARG A 10 5.98 7.25 7.63
C ARG A 10 4.84 6.83 8.56
N ILE A 11 5.16 6.48 9.80
CA ILE A 11 4.21 6.09 10.83
C ILE A 11 4.43 7.00 12.04
N ASN A 12 3.40 7.71 12.50
CA ASN A 12 3.49 8.62 13.65
C ASN A 12 4.65 9.63 13.57
N GLY A 13 4.99 10.09 12.35
CA GLY A 13 6.08 11.04 12.12
C GLY A 13 7.46 10.42 11.90
N GLU A 14 7.66 9.16 12.27
CA GLU A 14 8.90 8.41 12.05
C GLU A 14 8.93 7.73 10.68
N GLU A 15 10.08 7.78 10.00
CA GLU A 15 10.31 7.08 8.73
C GLU A 15 10.96 5.71 8.98
N LYS A 16 10.35 4.65 8.46
CA LYS A 16 10.89 3.29 8.51
C LYS A 16 11.18 2.79 7.09
N PHE A 17 12.39 2.31 6.87
CA PHE A 17 12.81 1.75 5.58
C PHE A 17 12.16 0.39 5.34
N ILE A 18 11.68 0.16 4.12
CA ILE A 18 11.04 -1.09 3.73
C ILE A 18 12.06 -2.00 3.07
N THR A 19 12.46 -3.06 3.79
CA THR A 19 13.40 -4.06 3.27
C THR A 19 12.72 -5.12 2.40
N LYS A 20 11.43 -5.37 2.61
CA LYS A 20 10.63 -6.30 1.83
C LYS A 20 9.22 -5.71 1.63
N PRO A 21 8.79 -5.46 0.38
CA PRO A 21 7.44 -4.98 0.13
C PRO A 21 6.43 -6.08 0.51
N PRO A 22 5.21 -5.72 0.97
CA PRO A 22 4.16 -6.71 1.19
C PRO A 22 3.80 -7.40 -0.12
N ALA A 23 3.38 -8.67 -0.05
CA ALA A 23 3.00 -9.46 -1.23
C ALA A 23 1.85 -8.81 -2.04
N ASN A 24 1.01 -8.04 -1.36
CA ASN A 24 -0.17 -7.39 -1.92
C ASN A 24 0.11 -5.91 -2.26
N GLY A 25 1.37 -5.48 -2.22
CA GLY A 25 1.73 -4.07 -2.29
C GLY A 25 1.29 -3.27 -1.05
N PHE A 26 1.12 -1.96 -1.21
CA PHE A 26 0.74 -1.04 -0.12
C PHE A 26 -0.77 -0.96 0.14
N GLY A 27 -1.55 -1.68 -0.68
CA GLY A 27 -2.99 -1.78 -0.58
C GLY A 27 -3.56 -2.49 -1.81
N GLN A 28 -4.78 -2.99 -1.66
CA GLN A 28 -5.52 -3.68 -2.69
C GLN A 28 -6.92 -3.06 -2.83
N THR A 29 -7.25 -2.68 -4.05
CA THR A 29 -8.60 -2.23 -4.42
C THR A 29 -9.15 -3.17 -5.48
N THR A 30 -10.35 -3.68 -5.25
CA THR A 30 -11.09 -4.44 -6.27
C THR A 30 -11.95 -3.47 -7.06
N VAL A 31 -11.84 -3.49 -8.38
CA VAL A 31 -12.70 -2.72 -9.29
C VAL A 31 -13.65 -3.68 -9.97
N SER A 32 -14.95 -3.47 -9.79
CA SER A 32 -15.98 -4.24 -10.50
C SER A 32 -16.26 -3.62 -11.85
N TRP A 33 -16.51 -4.46 -12.86
CA TRP A 33 -16.79 -4.03 -14.23
C TRP A 33 -18.12 -4.62 -14.70
N ALA A 34 -18.90 -3.82 -15.42
CA ALA A 34 -20.11 -4.26 -16.14
C ALA A 34 -20.14 -3.61 -17.52
N ASN A 35 -20.43 -4.39 -18.56
CA ASN A 35 -20.49 -3.92 -19.95
C ASN A 35 -19.23 -3.14 -20.39
N GLY A 36 -18.05 -3.61 -19.96
CA GLY A 36 -16.77 -2.98 -20.27
C GLY A 36 -16.50 -1.65 -19.55
N LYS A 37 -17.31 -1.28 -18.55
CA LYS A 37 -17.14 -0.05 -17.76
C LYS A 37 -16.98 -0.36 -16.27
N PRO A 38 -16.13 0.39 -15.53
CA PRO A 38 -16.00 0.22 -14.10
C PRO A 38 -17.26 0.75 -13.40
N THR A 39 -17.77 0.01 -12.41
CA THR A 39 -19.02 0.36 -11.71
C THR A 39 -18.78 0.68 -10.25
N THR A 40 -17.94 -0.10 -9.57
CA THR A 40 -17.61 0.09 -8.16
C THR A 40 -16.13 -0.13 -7.90
N ALA A 41 -15.63 0.50 -6.84
CA ALA A 41 -14.30 0.26 -6.30
C ALA A 41 -14.44 -0.03 -4.81
N GLU A 42 -13.89 -1.15 -4.35
CA GLU A 42 -13.91 -1.56 -2.95
C GLU A 42 -12.46 -1.71 -2.46
N ASN A 43 -12.12 -0.98 -1.39
CA ASN A 43 -10.84 -1.18 -0.72
C ASN A 43 -10.89 -2.48 0.08
N LYS A 44 -10.13 -3.49 -0.34
CA LYS A 44 -10.07 -4.77 0.38
C LYS A 44 -9.08 -4.74 1.52
N GLU A 45 -7.92 -4.16 1.26
CA GLU A 45 -6.84 -4.11 2.21
C GLU A 45 -6.04 -2.85 2.00
N THR A 46 -5.68 -2.20 3.09
CA THR A 46 -4.58 -1.25 3.13
C THR A 46 -3.52 -1.88 4.01
N ILE A 47 -2.24 -1.66 3.71
CA ILE A 47 -1.15 -2.19 4.52
C ILE A 47 -1.41 -1.96 6.02
N LYS A 48 -1.68 -3.05 6.76
CA LYS A 48 -1.81 -3.00 8.21
C LYS A 48 -0.42 -3.16 8.79
N LEU A 49 0.25 -2.03 8.99
CA LEU A 49 1.48 -2.00 9.74
C LEU A 49 1.10 -2.19 11.20
N ASN A 50 1.32 -3.40 11.73
CA ASN A 50 1.13 -3.65 13.15
C ASN A 50 1.92 -2.60 13.95
N LYS A 51 1.23 -1.99 14.92
CA LYS A 51 1.78 -1.03 15.88
C LYS A 51 2.90 -1.66 16.70
#